data_AF-A0A7S8EIZ5-F1
#
_entry.id   AF-A0A7S8EIZ5-F1
#
_cell.length_a   1.000
_cell.length_b   1.000
_cell.length_c   1.000
_cell.angle_alpha   90.00
_cell.angle_beta   90.00
_cell.angle_gamma   90.00
#
_symmetry.space_group_name_H-M   'P 1'
#
loop_
_entity.id
_entity.type
_entity.pdbx_description
1 polymer ?
#
loop_
_entity_poly.entity_id
_entity_poly.type
_entity_poly.pdbx_seq_one_letter_code
_entity_poly.pdbx_strand_id
1 'polypeptide(L)'
;MSRIGKKPVSVPQGVSASVSGQTVSAKGPKGELKFVVNDEVLVKMEGEEIAVQPRDQSKVARSKWGMSRTQIVNILTGVKDGFEKKLEITGVGYRAAMQGKNLQLALGFSHDVVYETPEGVTITVAKPTEITIAGIDKQQVGQVAAEIRKYRGPEPYKGKGVRYAGEKIVRKEGKKK
;
A
#
# COMPACT_ATOMS: atom_id res chain seq x y z
N MET A 1 -19.91 12.41 12.26
CA MET A 1 -18.74 13.32 12.08
C MET A 1 -17.47 12.50 12.07
N SER A 2 -16.53 12.76 11.14
CA SER A 2 -15.24 12.05 11.12
C SER A 2 -14.34 12.57 12.24
N ARG A 3 -13.93 11.70 13.16
CA ARG A 3 -12.95 12.04 14.22
C ARG A 3 -11.53 12.21 13.66
N ILE A 4 -11.24 11.57 12.52
CA ILE A 4 -9.92 11.55 11.90
C ILE A 4 -9.68 12.81 11.07
N GLY A 5 -10.69 13.27 10.32
CA GLY A 5 -10.59 14.48 9.50
C GLY A 5 -10.42 15.77 10.32
N LYS A 6 -10.94 15.81 11.55
CA LYS A 6 -10.80 16.95 12.48
C LYS A 6 -9.36 17.23 12.89
N LYS A 7 -8.50 16.22 12.86
CA LYS A 7 -7.12 16.36 13.32
C LYS A 7 -6.28 16.90 12.16
N PRO A 8 -5.62 18.05 12.34
CA PRO A 8 -4.67 18.54 11.35
C PRO A 8 -3.54 17.52 11.13
N VAL A 9 -2.87 17.64 10.00
CA VAL A 9 -1.76 16.77 9.62
C VAL A 9 -0.47 17.54 9.77
N SER A 10 0.28 17.27 10.84
CA SER A 10 1.59 17.88 11.04
C SER A 10 2.59 17.32 10.03
N VAL A 11 3.39 18.22 9.42
CA VAL A 11 4.40 17.84 8.44
C VAL A 11 5.62 17.26 9.18
N PRO A 12 6.06 16.03 8.86
CA PRO A 12 7.23 15.44 9.50
C PRO A 12 8.52 16.22 9.21
N GLN A 13 9.45 16.26 10.16
CA GLN A 13 10.78 16.81 9.93
C GLN A 13 11.47 16.13 8.73
N GLY A 14 12.16 16.93 7.90
CA GLY A 14 12.83 16.47 6.70
C GLY A 14 11.91 16.25 5.49
N VAL A 15 10.63 16.62 5.59
CA VAL A 15 9.67 16.60 4.49
C VAL A 15 9.19 18.02 4.23
N SER A 16 9.24 18.48 2.98
CA SER A 16 8.62 19.73 2.57
C SER A 16 7.26 19.44 1.94
N ALA A 17 6.20 19.99 2.50
CA ALA A 17 4.86 19.93 1.93
C ALA A 17 4.47 21.29 1.33
N SER A 18 3.73 21.28 0.23
CA SER A 18 3.18 22.49 -0.38
C SER A 18 1.74 22.23 -0.81
N VAL A 19 0.90 23.27 -0.70
CA VAL A 19 -0.50 23.22 -1.13
C VAL A 19 -0.69 24.27 -2.22
N SER A 20 -0.95 23.81 -3.45
CA SER A 20 -1.27 24.66 -4.60
C SER A 20 -2.72 24.41 -5.02
N GLY A 21 -3.61 25.30 -4.59
CA GLY A 21 -5.06 25.13 -4.76
C GLY A 21 -5.56 23.89 -4.03
N GLN A 22 -5.83 22.82 -4.78
CA GLN A 22 -6.25 21.52 -4.24
C GLN A 22 -5.18 20.43 -4.34
N THR A 23 -4.04 20.75 -4.94
CA THR A 23 -2.94 19.79 -5.08
C THR A 23 -2.03 19.92 -3.87
N VAL A 24 -1.86 18.82 -3.14
CA VAL A 24 -0.90 18.69 -2.07
C VAL A 24 0.31 17.92 -2.61
N SER A 25 1.47 18.57 -2.61
CA SER A 25 2.73 17.95 -3.01
C SER A 25 3.63 17.79 -1.79
N ALA A 26 4.26 16.63 -1.66
CA ALA A 26 5.19 16.31 -0.59
C ALA A 26 6.51 15.85 -1.20
N LYS A 27 7.62 16.44 -0.75
CA LYS A 27 8.98 16.02 -1.10
C LYS A 27 9.72 15.61 0.17
N GLY A 28 10.38 14.47 0.10
CA GLY A 28 11.15 13.91 1.21
C GLY A 28 12.34 13.10 0.72
N PRO A 29 13.05 12.41 1.63
CA PRO A 29 14.28 11.68 1.30
C PRO A 29 14.07 10.55 0.28
N LYS A 30 12.86 9.97 0.20
CA LYS A 30 12.57 8.86 -0.72
C LYS A 30 12.02 9.28 -2.08
N GLY A 31 11.71 10.57 -2.27
CA GLY A 31 11.17 11.10 -3.52
C GLY A 31 10.06 12.13 -3.34
N GLU A 32 9.24 12.29 -4.36
CA GLU A 32 8.13 13.24 -4.41
C GLU A 32 6.81 12.52 -4.72
N LEU A 33 5.75 12.92 -4.02
CA LEU A 33 4.39 12.48 -4.28
C LEU A 33 3.44 13.67 -4.34
N LYS A 34 2.41 13.55 -5.17
CA LYS A 34 1.34 14.54 -5.31
C LYS A 34 -0.02 13.88 -5.14
N PHE A 35 -0.93 14.59 -4.47
CA PHE A 35 -2.31 14.17 -4.32
C PHE A 35 -3.24 15.35 -4.61
N VAL A 36 -4.19 15.15 -5.52
CA VAL A 36 -5.23 16.13 -5.82
C VAL A 36 -6.42 15.85 -4.94
N VAL A 37 -6.73 16.79 -4.07
CA VAL A 37 -7.86 16.72 -3.14
C VAL A 37 -9.15 17.01 -3.91
N ASN A 38 -10.25 16.41 -3.48
CA ASN A 38 -11.54 16.58 -4.12
C ASN A 38 -12.17 17.96 -3.81
N ASP A 39 -12.84 18.52 -4.82
CA ASP A 39 -13.53 19.81 -4.80
C ASP A 39 -14.49 20.05 -3.63
N GLU A 40 -15.02 19.01 -3.01
CA GLU A 40 -15.93 19.17 -1.86
C GLU A 40 -15.20 19.43 -0.53
N VAL A 41 -13.86 19.44 -0.55
CA VAL A 41 -13.01 19.59 0.63
C VAL A 41 -12.00 20.73 0.38
N LEU A 42 -11.82 21.59 1.38
CA LEU A 42 -10.80 22.62 1.41
C LEU A 42 -9.56 22.09 2.10
N VAL A 43 -8.41 22.41 1.55
CA VAL A 43 -7.11 22.14 2.16
C VAL A 43 -6.34 23.43 2.26
N LYS A 44 -5.80 23.68 3.44
CA LYS A 44 -5.00 24.86 3.74
C LYS A 44 -3.76 24.42 4.51
N MET A 45 -2.66 25.12 4.26
CA MET A 45 -1.45 24.99 5.03
C MET A 45 -1.45 26.09 6.10
N GLU A 46 -1.45 25.69 7.36
CA GLU A 46 -1.43 26.55 8.53
C GLU A 46 -0.10 26.32 9.26
N GLY A 47 0.91 27.12 8.92
CA GLY A 47 2.28 26.93 9.42
C GLY A 47 2.88 25.59 8.97
N GLU A 48 3.18 24.71 9.93
CA GLU A 48 3.72 23.37 9.70
C GLU A 48 2.62 22.27 9.66
N GLU A 49 1.35 22.66 9.66
CA GLU A 49 0.24 21.71 9.62
C GLU A 49 -0.63 21.90 8.37
N ILE A 50 -1.16 20.79 7.87
CA ILE A 50 -2.14 20.77 6.78
C ILE A 50 -3.52 20.53 7.40
N ALA A 51 -4.33 21.56 7.38
CA ALA A 51 -5.72 21.52 7.79
C ALA A 51 -6.61 21.13 6.60
N VAL A 52 -7.49 20.17 6.83
CA VAL A 52 -8.49 19.71 5.86
C VAL A 52 -9.86 20.02 6.44
N GLN A 53 -10.74 20.66 5.67
CA GLN A 53 -12.09 21.02 6.11
C GLN A 53 -13.11 20.72 5.01
N PRO A 54 -14.29 20.15 5.32
CA PRO A 54 -15.34 20.00 4.33
C PRO A 54 -15.87 21.39 3.92
N ARG A 55 -16.21 21.58 2.64
CA ARG A 55 -16.82 22.84 2.17
C ARG A 55 -18.21 23.07 2.75
N ASP A 56 -18.97 21.99 2.94
CA ASP A 56 -20.34 22.04 3.42
C ASP A 56 -20.65 20.94 4.45
N GLN A 57 -21.91 20.92 4.89
CA GLN A 57 -22.42 19.92 5.82
C GLN A 57 -23.02 18.69 5.13
N SER A 58 -22.87 18.56 3.81
CA SER A 58 -23.39 17.43 3.06
C SER A 58 -22.77 16.11 3.52
N LYS A 59 -23.49 15.02 3.27
CA LYS A 59 -22.97 13.67 3.55
C LYS A 59 -21.71 13.38 2.72
N VAL A 60 -21.64 13.91 1.49
CA VAL A 60 -20.55 13.64 0.54
C VAL A 60 -19.26 14.32 1.00
N ALA A 61 -19.30 15.63 1.29
CA ALA A 61 -18.15 16.38 1.79
C ALA A 61 -17.62 15.79 3.11
N ARG A 62 -18.52 15.43 4.04
CA ARG A 62 -18.14 14.78 5.32
C ARG A 62 -17.47 13.43 5.12
N SER A 63 -17.82 12.68 4.07
CA SER A 63 -17.24 11.36 3.77
C SER A 63 -15.86 11.51 3.14
N LYS A 64 -15.70 12.49 2.24
CA LYS A 64 -14.43 12.81 1.57
C LYS A 64 -13.42 13.48 2.50
N TRP A 65 -13.87 14.16 3.56
CA TRP A 65 -13.02 14.84 4.52
C TRP A 65 -11.99 13.91 5.17
N GLY A 66 -12.43 12.79 5.75
CA GLY A 66 -11.53 11.85 6.42
C GLY A 66 -10.60 11.12 5.44
N MET A 67 -11.10 10.81 4.24
CA MET A 67 -10.32 10.18 3.17
C MET A 67 -9.20 11.10 2.70
N SER A 68 -9.50 12.36 2.39
CA SER A 68 -8.52 13.34 1.91
C SER A 68 -7.40 13.56 2.93
N ARG A 69 -7.75 13.71 4.21
CA ARG A 69 -6.78 13.79 5.31
C ARG A 69 -5.88 12.56 5.36
N THR A 70 -6.45 11.37 5.22
CA THR A 70 -5.68 10.11 5.28
C THR A 70 -4.73 9.98 4.09
N GLN A 71 -5.14 10.42 2.90
CA GLN A 71 -4.28 10.43 1.73
C GLN A 71 -3.10 11.39 1.88
N ILE A 72 -3.33 12.59 2.43
CA ILE A 72 -2.26 13.54 2.74
C ILE A 72 -1.25 12.94 3.73
N VAL A 73 -1.72 12.26 4.78
CA VAL A 73 -0.83 11.53 5.70
C VAL A 73 -0.05 10.44 4.98
N ASN A 74 -0.70 9.65 4.13
CA ASN A 74 -0.03 8.57 3.41
C ASN A 74 1.09 9.10 2.51
N ILE A 75 0.92 10.21 1.79
CA ILE A 75 1.99 10.77 0.96
C ILE A 75 3.16 11.27 1.81
N LEU A 76 2.90 11.93 2.95
CA LEU A 76 3.94 12.44 3.86
C LEU A 76 4.75 11.29 4.48
N THR A 77 4.06 10.27 4.99
CA THR A 77 4.71 9.06 5.51
C THR A 77 5.44 8.30 4.39
N GLY A 78 4.88 8.25 3.19
CA GLY A 78 5.47 7.58 2.03
C GLY A 78 6.81 8.17 1.60
N VAL A 79 6.91 9.50 1.49
CA VAL A 79 8.16 10.16 1.09
C VAL A 79 9.23 10.16 2.19
N LYS A 80 8.83 9.95 3.46
CA LYS A 80 9.74 9.85 4.59
C LYS A 80 10.17 8.41 4.88
N ASP A 81 9.22 7.59 5.32
CA ASP A 81 9.44 6.25 5.85
C ASP A 81 9.20 5.18 4.79
N GLY A 82 8.41 5.47 3.75
CA GLY A 82 7.96 4.51 2.75
C GLY A 82 6.99 3.48 3.32
N PHE A 83 6.56 2.56 2.45
CA PHE A 83 5.66 1.48 2.80
C PHE A 83 6.26 0.14 2.41
N GLU A 84 5.93 -0.87 3.20
CA GLU A 84 6.38 -2.24 2.99
C GLU A 84 5.20 -3.20 3.19
N LYS A 85 5.11 -4.21 2.31
CA LYS A 85 4.22 -5.35 2.44
C LYS A 85 5.02 -6.64 2.29
N LYS A 86 4.90 -7.49 3.31
CA LYS A 86 5.52 -8.81 3.32
C LYS A 86 4.50 -9.87 2.92
N LEU A 87 4.89 -10.71 1.98
CA LEU A 87 4.16 -11.90 1.55
C LEU A 87 4.97 -13.14 1.89
N GLU A 88 4.27 -14.19 2.30
CA GLU A 88 4.83 -15.50 2.57
C GLU A 88 4.27 -16.53 1.59
N ILE A 89 5.13 -17.40 1.11
CA ILE A 89 4.77 -18.51 0.23
C ILE A 89 4.79 -19.79 1.06
N THR A 90 3.69 -20.52 1.01
CA THR A 90 3.56 -21.82 1.66
C THR A 90 3.23 -22.87 0.60
N GLY A 91 4.02 -23.93 0.51
CA GLY A 91 3.76 -25.02 -0.44
C GLY A 91 5.04 -25.76 -0.81
N VAL A 92 4.91 -27.06 -1.03
CA VAL A 92 6.03 -27.89 -1.47
C VAL A 92 6.37 -27.52 -2.90
N GLY A 93 7.63 -27.16 -3.16
CA GLY A 93 8.12 -26.71 -4.47
C GLY A 93 7.73 -25.27 -4.83
N TYR A 94 7.01 -24.54 -3.98
CA TYR A 94 6.66 -23.16 -4.26
C TYR A 94 7.80 -22.24 -3.86
N ARG A 95 8.20 -21.36 -4.78
CA ARG A 95 9.30 -20.42 -4.56
C ARG A 95 9.18 -19.17 -5.41
N ALA A 96 9.73 -18.09 -4.89
CA ALA A 96 9.99 -16.86 -5.62
C ALA A 96 11.50 -16.71 -5.87
N ALA A 97 11.83 -16.08 -7.00
CA ALA A 97 13.19 -15.64 -7.31
C ALA A 97 13.11 -14.31 -8.06
N MET A 98 14.12 -13.45 -7.86
CA MET A 98 14.26 -12.24 -8.68
C MET A 98 14.91 -12.62 -10.01
N GLN A 99 14.30 -12.18 -11.11
CA GLN A 99 14.82 -12.27 -12.47
C GLN A 99 15.11 -10.86 -12.97
N GLY A 100 16.31 -10.35 -12.64
CA GLY A 100 16.64 -8.94 -12.84
C GLY A 100 15.70 -8.05 -12.01
N LYS A 101 14.88 -7.24 -12.68
CA LYS A 101 13.85 -6.38 -12.05
C LYS A 101 12.53 -7.12 -11.78
N ASN A 102 12.26 -8.19 -12.52
CA ASN A 102 10.98 -8.90 -12.46
C ASN A 102 11.00 -9.99 -11.38
N LEU A 103 9.82 -10.36 -10.91
CA LEU A 103 9.63 -11.42 -9.92
C LEU A 103 9.17 -12.70 -10.63
N GLN A 104 10.00 -13.74 -10.58
CA GLN A 104 9.65 -15.07 -11.09
C GLN A 104 9.07 -15.91 -9.94
N LEU A 105 7.89 -16.50 -10.17
CA LEU A 105 7.10 -17.25 -9.20
C LEU A 105 6.86 -18.67 -9.72
N ALA A 106 7.47 -19.64 -9.07
CA ALA A 106 7.14 -21.06 -9.25
C ALA A 106 6.05 -21.43 -8.23
N LEU A 107 4.78 -21.48 -8.67
CA LEU A 107 3.62 -21.73 -7.81
C LEU A 107 2.91 -23.06 -8.12
N GLY A 108 3.61 -23.99 -8.77
CA GLY A 108 3.10 -25.30 -9.16
C GLY A 108 2.16 -25.27 -10.37
N PHE A 109 2.26 -24.24 -11.21
CA PHE A 109 1.71 -24.25 -12.56
C PHE A 109 2.67 -24.97 -13.52
N SER A 110 2.23 -25.28 -14.74
CA SER A 110 3.07 -25.92 -15.77
C SER A 110 4.22 -25.02 -16.25
N HIS A 111 4.12 -23.71 -16.01
CA HIS A 111 5.14 -22.70 -16.32
C HIS A 111 5.32 -21.76 -15.13
N ASP A 112 6.45 -21.09 -15.06
CA ASP A 112 6.70 -20.06 -14.05
C ASP A 112 5.94 -18.78 -14.40
N VAL A 113 5.40 -18.11 -13.38
CA VAL A 113 4.73 -16.82 -13.53
C VAL A 113 5.76 -15.72 -13.37
N VAL A 114 5.96 -14.91 -14.41
CA VAL A 114 6.83 -13.72 -14.34
C VAL A 114 5.95 -12.50 -14.10
N TYR A 115 6.16 -11.82 -12.98
CA TYR A 115 5.51 -10.57 -12.65
C TYR A 115 6.43 -9.39 -12.95
N GLU A 116 5.96 -8.48 -13.79
CA GLU A 116 6.69 -7.28 -14.15
C GLU A 116 6.55 -6.22 -13.06
N THR A 117 7.67 -5.82 -12.45
CA THR A 117 7.64 -4.88 -11.33
C THR A 117 7.39 -3.45 -11.87
N PRO A 118 6.28 -2.79 -11.47
CA PRO A 118 6.00 -1.44 -11.93
C PRO A 118 7.01 -0.43 -11.36
N GLU A 119 7.12 0.73 -12.00
CA GLU A 119 8.01 1.80 -11.53
C GLU A 119 7.61 2.33 -10.15
N GLY A 120 8.59 2.70 -9.33
CA GLY A 120 8.34 3.20 -7.96
C GLY A 120 8.14 2.12 -6.89
N VAL A 121 8.16 0.83 -7.29
CA VAL A 121 8.11 -0.31 -6.37
C VAL A 121 9.36 -1.15 -6.51
N THR A 122 9.92 -1.55 -5.37
CA THR A 122 11.05 -2.46 -5.26
C THR A 122 10.56 -3.76 -4.63
N ILE A 123 10.81 -4.88 -5.31
CA ILE A 123 10.53 -6.21 -4.79
C ILE A 123 11.86 -6.85 -4.39
N THR A 124 11.92 -7.41 -3.19
CA THR A 124 13.06 -8.17 -2.69
C THR A 124 12.60 -9.55 -2.22
N VAL A 125 13.43 -10.55 -2.47
CA VAL A 125 13.19 -11.94 -2.09
C VAL A 125 14.31 -12.35 -1.14
N ALA A 126 14.10 -12.18 0.16
CA ALA A 126 15.10 -12.51 1.18
C ALA A 126 15.31 -14.02 1.32
N LYS A 127 14.21 -14.77 1.17
CA LYS A 127 14.19 -16.23 1.08
C LYS A 127 13.27 -16.61 -0.06
N PRO A 128 13.43 -17.81 -0.67
CA PRO A 128 12.52 -18.28 -1.70
C PRO A 128 11.04 -18.30 -1.28
N THR A 129 10.75 -18.29 0.03
CA THR A 129 9.40 -18.31 0.59
C THR A 129 8.94 -16.95 1.13
N GLU A 130 9.76 -15.90 1.07
CA GLU A 130 9.45 -14.58 1.65
C GLU A 130 9.69 -13.49 0.61
N ILE A 131 8.63 -12.78 0.23
CA ILE A 131 8.67 -11.65 -0.70
C ILE A 131 8.37 -10.38 0.07
N THR A 132 9.21 -9.37 -0.11
CA THR A 132 9.02 -8.05 0.46
C THR A 132 8.81 -7.05 -0.68
N ILE A 133 7.74 -6.28 -0.59
CA ILE A 133 7.35 -5.27 -1.58
C ILE A 133 7.43 -3.92 -0.89
N ALA A 134 8.33 -3.07 -1.36
CA ALA A 134 8.58 -1.75 -0.79
C ALA A 134 8.35 -0.64 -1.82
N GLY A 135 7.89 0.52 -1.40
CA GLY A 135 7.67 1.67 -2.28
C GLY A 135 7.21 2.90 -1.50
N ILE A 136 7.14 4.05 -2.17
CA ILE A 136 6.70 5.30 -1.56
C ILE A 136 5.17 5.45 -1.58
N ASP A 137 4.50 4.88 -2.59
CA ASP A 137 3.04 4.92 -2.70
C ASP A 137 2.40 3.67 -2.07
N LYS A 138 1.63 3.90 -1.00
CA LYS A 138 0.88 2.87 -0.28
C LYS A 138 -0.12 2.14 -1.17
N GLN A 139 -0.74 2.84 -2.12
CA GLN A 139 -1.74 2.25 -3.01
C GLN A 139 -1.07 1.27 -3.96
N GLN A 140 0.01 1.71 -4.61
CA GLN A 140 0.77 0.89 -5.53
C GLN A 140 1.39 -0.33 -4.84
N VAL A 141 2.03 -0.16 -3.68
CA VAL A 141 2.59 -1.28 -2.89
C VAL A 141 1.50 -2.30 -2.52
N GLY A 142 0.32 -1.82 -2.11
CA GLY A 142 -0.82 -2.69 -1.80
C GLY A 142 -1.37 -3.42 -3.02
N GLN A 143 -1.43 -2.74 -4.16
CA GLN A 143 -1.92 -3.30 -5.43
C GLN A 143 -0.99 -4.41 -5.94
N VAL A 144 0.32 -4.14 -5.98
CA VAL A 144 1.34 -5.13 -6.36
C VAL A 144 1.26 -6.38 -5.46
N ALA A 145 1.13 -6.18 -4.14
CA ALA A 145 0.99 -7.29 -3.21
C ALA A 145 -0.30 -8.09 -3.44
N ALA A 146 -1.41 -7.42 -3.76
CA ALA A 146 -2.68 -8.06 -4.06
C ALA A 146 -2.63 -8.86 -5.36
N GLU A 147 -1.98 -8.34 -6.41
CA GLU A 147 -1.79 -9.02 -7.69
C GLU A 147 -0.95 -10.29 -7.53
N ILE A 148 0.18 -10.19 -6.83
CA ILE A 148 1.04 -11.36 -6.55
C ILE A 148 0.27 -12.43 -5.77
N ARG A 149 -0.50 -12.03 -4.75
CA ARG A 149 -1.36 -12.95 -3.98
C ARG A 149 -2.45 -13.59 -4.85
N LYS A 150 -2.97 -12.89 -5.86
CA LYS A 150 -4.06 -13.36 -6.73
C LYS A 150 -3.66 -14.55 -7.59
N TYR A 151 -2.38 -14.67 -8.00
CA TYR A 151 -1.92 -15.80 -8.81
C TYR A 151 -2.16 -17.15 -8.13
N ARG A 152 -1.89 -17.24 -6.83
CA ARG A 152 -2.14 -18.44 -6.03
C ARG A 152 -2.44 -18.06 -4.59
N GLY A 153 -3.68 -17.64 -4.31
CA GLY A 153 -4.12 -17.33 -2.96
C GLY A 153 -4.06 -18.55 -2.02
N PRO A 154 -4.15 -18.34 -0.69
CA PRO A 154 -4.07 -19.43 0.27
C PRO A 154 -5.29 -20.34 0.16
N GLU A 155 -5.05 -21.64 -0.04
CA GLU A 155 -6.13 -22.63 -0.15
C GLU A 155 -6.83 -22.89 1.20
N PRO A 156 -8.12 -23.27 1.21
CA PRO A 156 -8.89 -23.41 2.44
C PRO A 156 -8.56 -24.68 3.24
N TYR A 157 -7.75 -25.60 2.75
CA TYR A 157 -7.43 -26.85 3.47
C TYR A 157 -6.06 -26.79 4.16
N LYS A 158 -4.96 -26.80 3.39
CA LYS A 158 -3.61 -26.77 3.96
C LYS A 158 -3.00 -25.37 4.02
N GLY A 159 -3.68 -24.35 3.49
CA GLY A 159 -3.17 -22.98 3.44
C GLY A 159 -1.99 -22.79 2.48
N LYS A 160 -1.81 -23.68 1.51
CA LYS A 160 -0.81 -23.52 0.45
C LYS A 160 -1.17 -22.35 -0.47
N GLY A 161 -0.16 -21.62 -0.90
CA GLY A 161 -0.28 -20.42 -1.73
C GLY A 161 0.55 -19.27 -1.17
N VAL A 162 0.32 -18.10 -1.73
CA VAL A 162 0.88 -16.82 -1.30
C VAL A 162 -0.11 -16.18 -0.34
N ARG A 163 0.37 -15.73 0.83
CA ARG A 163 -0.43 -15.05 1.85
C ARG A 163 0.28 -13.79 2.33
N TYR A 164 -0.43 -12.89 2.99
CA TYR A 164 0.24 -11.81 3.72
C TYR A 164 0.95 -12.38 4.96
N ALA A 165 2.09 -11.79 5.33
CA ALA A 165 2.76 -12.14 6.58
C ALA A 165 1.81 -11.92 7.76
N GLY A 166 1.65 -12.95 8.60
CA GLY A 166 0.70 -12.94 9.72
C GLY A 166 -0.78 -13.10 9.36
N GLU A 167 -1.14 -13.36 8.09
CA GLU A 167 -2.53 -13.61 7.68
C GLU A 167 -3.08 -14.89 8.32
N LYS A 168 -4.20 -14.78 9.05
CA LYS A 168 -4.92 -15.93 9.61
C LYS A 168 -5.77 -16.60 8.52
N ILE A 169 -5.39 -17.80 8.12
CA ILE A 169 -6.13 -18.60 7.14
C ILE A 169 -7.19 -19.44 7.87
N VAL A 170 -8.45 -19.26 7.52
CA VAL A 170 -9.54 -20.12 7.99
C VAL A 170 -9.45 -21.45 7.24
N ARG A 171 -9.16 -22.52 7.98
CA ARG A 171 -9.00 -23.87 7.41
C ARG A 171 -10.28 -24.68 7.57
N LYS A 172 -10.64 -25.41 6.52
CA LYS A 172 -11.65 -26.47 6.51
C LYS A 172 -10.97 -27.81 6.77
N GLU A 173 -11.63 -28.67 7.53
CA GLU A 173 -11.14 -30.04 7.72
C GLU A 173 -11.12 -30.79 6.38
N GLY A 174 -10.04 -31.52 6.13
CA GLY A 174 -9.97 -32.49 5.04
C GLY A 174 -10.66 -33.80 5.41
N LYS A 175 -10.69 -34.75 4.48
CA LYS A 175 -11.15 -36.12 4.80
C LYS A 175 -10.27 -36.71 5.91
N LYS A 176 -10.89 -36.97 7.07
CA LYS A 176 -10.30 -37.82 8.11
C LYS A 176 -10.21 -39.23 7.53
N LYS A 177 -9.01 -39.79 7.54
CA LYS A 177 -8.79 -41.22 7.30
C LYS A 177 -8.89 -41.94 8.63
#